data_AF-A0A4Y4CZA2-F1
#
_entry.id   AF-A0A4Y4CZA2-F1
#
_cell.length_a   1.000
_cell.length_b   1.000
_cell.length_c   1.000
_cell.angle_alpha   90.00
_cell.angle_beta   90.00
_cell.angle_gamma   90.00
#
_symmetry.space_group_name_H-M   'P 1'
#
loop_
_entity.id
_entity.type
_entity.pdbx_description
1 polymer ?
#
loop_
_entity_poly.entity_id
_entity_poly.type
_entity_poly.pdbx_seq_one_letter_code
_entity_poly.pdbx_strand_id
1 'polypeptide(L)'
;MTLPQTPRDDSPARGSSSVTQGGNREHTPHVPPEPAQGNYLKPRHLVMMALGSAIGTGLFVGTGAAIKTAGPAVLISYLVACTLLVLVMRALGEMAAADPSSGAFSTYAGKALGPTVGRALGWLWWAQIVVVVAAEATAAAQLVTELWPGLPQWAWALIFMVGFTVVNLVRVGALGEAEFWFALLKVAAVVAFLVVGILFLLDVLPSPTPGLSNLTEHGGFMPNGLTGVASALLVVVFAFGGTELVTIAAAETEDPQTNVARAIRTILIRILVFYVGSVTVMVLVLPWNNEGLSASPFVAVLTEAGIPGADVLMTVVIILALLSALNANIYGSSRMLFSLARRGSAPRFLGDTTGRGVPRAAVVASVAFGFVAVVLNYLWPETVLNVMLNVVGSTCLVVWGVALVSQIILRRRADRAGEPSPLKMWAFPWLSYFALALLAAIVVLGLLDPSVRIQFIATFVLVCLIALACKLLIRGDDAAATRSATPAEDDAAPRL
;
A
#
# COMPACT_ATOMS: atom_id res chain seq x y z
N MET A 1 57.38 4.93 29.31
CA MET A 1 58.06 4.33 30.48
C MET A 1 57.89 5.33 31.60
N THR A 2 57.11 5.13 32.66
CA THR A 2 56.97 3.98 33.57
C THR A 2 55.60 4.02 34.27
N LEU A 3 55.02 2.84 34.53
CA LEU A 3 53.86 2.52 35.41
C LEU A 3 54.13 2.92 36.89
N PRO A 4 53.20 2.90 37.89
CA PRO A 4 52.12 1.91 38.11
C PRO A 4 50.84 2.39 38.86
N GLN A 5 50.02 1.42 39.30
CA GLN A 5 48.62 1.48 39.74
C GLN A 5 48.33 1.73 41.25
N THR A 6 47.03 1.99 41.53
CA THR A 6 46.18 1.68 42.72
C THR A 6 46.30 2.54 43.99
N PRO A 7 45.33 2.56 44.96
CA PRO A 7 43.99 1.91 45.07
C PRO A 7 42.83 2.78 45.67
N ARG A 8 41.61 2.17 45.69
CA ARG A 8 40.48 2.18 46.68
C ARG A 8 40.23 3.38 47.62
N ASP A 9 38.95 3.77 47.81
CA ASP A 9 38.27 3.52 49.11
C ASP A 9 36.73 3.56 49.04
N ASP A 10 36.14 2.71 49.88
CA ASP A 10 34.73 2.39 50.09
C ASP A 10 34.07 3.38 51.08
N SER A 11 32.77 3.69 50.93
CA SER A 11 31.69 3.35 51.88
C SER A 11 30.94 4.55 52.51
N PRO A 12 29.71 4.34 53.03
CA PRO A 12 28.60 5.30 52.98
C PRO A 12 28.29 5.99 54.32
N ALA A 13 27.69 7.18 54.27
CA ALA A 13 27.14 7.85 55.45
C ALA A 13 25.61 7.83 55.43
N ARG A 14 25.03 7.10 56.39
CA ARG A 14 23.63 7.23 56.83
C ARG A 14 23.47 8.54 57.61
N GLY A 15 22.40 9.28 57.32
CA GLY A 15 21.90 10.39 58.14
C GLY A 15 20.38 10.31 58.19
N SER A 16 19.87 9.88 59.34
CA SER A 16 18.46 9.86 59.70
C SER A 16 17.96 11.25 60.08
N SER A 17 16.82 11.69 59.55
CA SER A 17 15.91 12.59 60.27
C SER A 17 14.48 12.42 59.77
N SER A 18 13.62 12.03 60.70
CA SER A 18 12.18 11.94 60.57
C SER A 18 11.54 13.33 60.67
N VAL A 19 10.77 13.72 59.66
CA VAL A 19 9.72 14.74 59.80
C VAL A 19 8.48 14.23 59.07
N THR A 20 7.46 13.86 59.84
CA THR A 20 6.08 13.69 59.38
C THR A 20 5.41 15.05 59.28
N GLN A 21 5.05 15.46 58.06
CA GLN A 21 4.03 16.49 57.84
C GLN A 21 3.23 16.12 56.59
N GLY A 22 1.91 16.04 56.74
CA GLY A 22 1.00 15.54 55.72
C GLY A 22 0.69 16.52 54.59
N GLY A 23 0.05 15.98 53.54
CA GLY A 23 -0.74 16.76 52.59
C GLY A 23 0.00 17.21 51.33
N ASN A 24 0.16 16.31 50.37
CA ASN A 24 -0.21 16.48 48.96
C ASN A 24 0.32 15.29 48.15
N ARG A 25 -0.59 14.49 47.58
CA ARG A 25 -0.21 13.55 46.51
C ARG A 25 0.08 14.38 45.28
N GLU A 26 1.33 14.79 45.11
CA GLU A 26 1.82 15.25 43.82
C GLU A 26 1.62 14.11 42.81
N HIS A 27 0.75 14.34 41.85
CA HIS A 27 0.65 13.55 40.64
C HIS A 27 1.98 13.73 39.89
N THR A 28 2.93 12.83 40.14
CA THR A 28 4.03 12.65 39.21
C THR A 28 3.42 12.32 37.85
N PRO A 29 3.70 13.09 36.79
CA PRO A 29 3.24 12.73 35.46
C PRO A 29 3.82 11.36 35.17
N HIS A 30 2.93 10.39 34.95
CA HIS A 30 3.29 9.04 34.54
C HIS A 30 3.93 9.17 33.16
N VAL A 31 5.25 9.37 33.13
CA VAL A 31 6.04 9.23 31.91
C VAL A 31 5.81 7.80 31.46
N PRO A 32 5.20 7.56 30.28
CA PRO A 32 5.08 6.22 29.75
C PRO A 32 6.49 5.63 29.71
N PRO A 33 6.70 4.38 30.14
CA PRO A 33 8.01 3.74 30.00
C PRO A 33 8.46 3.88 28.54
N GLU A 34 9.66 4.42 28.33
CA GLU A 34 10.30 4.47 27.02
C GLU A 34 10.18 3.08 26.38
N PRO A 35 9.59 2.96 25.18
CA PRO A 35 9.54 1.69 24.50
C PRO A 35 10.96 1.22 24.26
N ALA A 36 11.29 0.05 24.83
CA ALA A 36 12.60 -0.58 24.72
C ALA A 36 13.13 -0.52 23.27
N GLN A 37 14.35 0.01 23.12
CA GLN A 37 15.09 0.10 21.86
C GLN A 37 15.08 -1.22 21.09
N GLY A 38 14.18 -1.32 20.11
CA GLY A 38 14.08 -2.45 19.21
C GLY A 38 14.04 -1.96 17.77
N ASN A 39 15.20 -1.99 17.10
CA ASN A 39 15.40 -1.84 15.65
C ASN A 39 14.38 -0.93 14.94
N TYR A 40 14.45 0.39 15.15
CA TYR A 40 13.73 1.32 14.29
C TYR A 40 14.26 1.19 12.85
N LEU A 41 13.33 0.99 11.90
CA LEU A 41 13.64 1.07 10.49
C LEU A 41 14.16 2.47 10.18
N LYS A 42 15.40 2.57 9.69
CA LYS A 42 15.99 3.86 9.30
C LYS A 42 15.10 4.53 8.25
N PRO A 43 15.10 5.88 8.14
CA PRO A 43 14.30 6.59 7.13
C PRO A 43 14.51 6.07 5.69
N ARG A 44 15.72 5.60 5.38
CA ARG A 44 16.04 4.95 4.10
C ARG A 44 15.29 3.63 3.88
N HIS A 45 15.09 2.82 4.94
CA HIS A 45 14.37 1.55 4.86
C HIS A 45 12.88 1.82 4.60
N LEU A 46 12.31 2.88 5.19
CA LEU A 46 10.93 3.28 4.90
C LEU A 46 10.70 3.63 3.44
N VAL A 47 11.55 4.50 2.88
CA VAL A 47 11.43 4.93 1.48
C VAL A 47 11.56 3.75 0.54
N MET A 48 12.41 2.79 0.88
CA MET A 48 12.59 1.58 0.08
C MET A 48 11.47 0.57 0.27
N MET A 49 10.95 0.34 1.48
CA MET A 49 9.78 -0.53 1.70
C MET A 49 8.55 0.01 0.96
N ALA A 50 8.38 1.33 0.98
CA ALA A 50 7.35 2.03 0.23
C ALA A 50 7.47 1.89 -1.28
N LEU A 51 8.68 2.06 -1.82
CA LEU A 51 8.93 1.82 -3.25
C LEU A 51 8.76 0.35 -3.60
N GLY A 52 9.14 -0.54 -2.69
CA GLY A 52 8.97 -1.99 -2.81
C GLY A 52 7.51 -2.41 -2.88
N SER A 53 6.62 -1.78 -2.11
CA SER A 53 5.17 -2.02 -2.20
C SER A 53 4.52 -1.35 -3.41
N ALA A 54 5.04 -0.18 -3.81
CA ALA A 54 4.53 0.56 -4.96
C ALA A 54 4.96 -0.02 -6.31
N ILE A 55 6.08 -0.74 -6.40
CA ILE A 55 6.59 -1.34 -7.64
C ILE A 55 6.36 -2.85 -7.56
N GLY A 56 5.27 -3.30 -8.16
CA GLY A 56 4.86 -4.70 -8.18
C GLY A 56 4.10 -5.05 -9.45
N THR A 57 3.10 -5.92 -9.33
CA THR A 57 2.32 -6.48 -10.45
C THR A 57 1.73 -5.38 -11.32
N GLY A 58 1.35 -4.25 -10.74
CA GLY A 58 0.72 -3.18 -11.50
C GLY A 58 1.62 -2.53 -12.54
N LEU A 59 2.90 -2.33 -12.22
CA LEU A 59 3.87 -1.84 -13.21
C LEU A 59 4.25 -2.94 -14.19
N PHE A 60 4.59 -4.14 -13.69
CA PHE A 60 5.19 -5.15 -14.55
C PHE A 60 4.19 -5.91 -15.43
N VAL A 61 2.97 -6.14 -14.94
CA VAL A 61 1.94 -6.93 -15.66
C VAL A 61 0.73 -6.06 -15.98
N GLY A 62 0.25 -5.27 -15.01
CA GLY A 62 -0.90 -4.38 -15.19
C GLY A 62 -0.72 -3.37 -16.33
N THR A 63 0.49 -2.87 -16.55
CA THR A 63 0.80 -1.97 -17.68
C THR A 63 0.49 -2.62 -19.03
N GLY A 64 0.78 -3.91 -19.22
CA GLY A 64 0.47 -4.62 -20.47
C GLY A 64 -1.03 -4.70 -20.72
N ALA A 65 -1.80 -5.05 -19.69
CA ALA A 65 -3.27 -5.05 -19.74
C ALA A 65 -3.85 -3.65 -20.01
N ALA A 66 -3.26 -2.61 -19.43
CA ALA A 66 -3.66 -1.22 -19.66
C ALA A 66 -3.35 -0.76 -21.10
N ILE A 67 -2.17 -1.10 -21.64
CA ILE A 67 -1.80 -0.81 -23.04
C ILE A 67 -2.76 -1.53 -24.00
N LYS A 68 -3.05 -2.80 -23.77
CA LYS A 68 -4.01 -3.56 -24.59
C LYS A 68 -5.40 -2.92 -24.62
N THR A 69 -5.80 -2.30 -23.50
CA THR A 69 -7.13 -1.72 -23.33
C THR A 69 -7.25 -0.29 -23.90
N ALA A 70 -6.24 0.57 -23.70
CA ALA A 70 -6.30 1.98 -24.13
C ALA A 70 -5.51 2.27 -25.41
N GLY A 71 -4.65 1.36 -25.86
CA GLY A 71 -3.66 1.64 -26.90
C GLY A 71 -2.64 2.69 -26.44
N PRO A 72 -2.07 3.50 -27.35
CA PRO A 72 -1.12 4.56 -27.00
C PRO A 72 -1.68 5.60 -26.01
N ALA A 73 -3.00 5.81 -26.01
CA ALA A 73 -3.70 6.69 -25.07
C ALA A 73 -3.63 6.21 -23.60
N VAL A 74 -3.06 5.03 -23.33
CA VAL A 74 -2.67 4.62 -21.97
C VAL A 74 -1.79 5.66 -21.29
N LEU A 75 -1.00 6.45 -22.04
CA LEU A 75 -0.19 7.55 -21.52
C LEU A 75 -1.05 8.60 -20.80
N ILE A 76 -2.23 8.92 -21.33
CA ILE A 76 -3.19 9.81 -20.66
C ILE A 76 -3.63 9.19 -19.34
N SER A 77 -3.92 7.88 -19.34
CA SER A 77 -4.34 7.16 -18.13
C SER A 77 -3.26 7.24 -17.03
N TYR A 78 -1.98 6.99 -17.38
CA TYR A 78 -0.86 7.12 -16.44
C TYR A 78 -0.66 8.56 -15.96
N LEU A 79 -0.74 9.56 -16.84
CA LEU A 79 -0.59 10.96 -16.43
C LEU A 79 -1.70 11.39 -15.46
N VAL A 80 -2.96 11.02 -15.75
CA VAL A 80 -4.12 11.31 -14.89
C VAL A 80 -3.98 10.59 -13.54
N ALA A 81 -3.71 9.29 -13.53
CA ALA A 81 -3.58 8.52 -12.30
C ALA A 81 -2.37 8.93 -11.46
N CYS A 82 -1.21 9.22 -12.08
CA CYS A 82 -0.04 9.76 -11.39
C CYS A 82 -0.34 11.13 -10.77
N THR A 83 -1.04 12.01 -11.50
CA THR A 83 -1.43 13.32 -10.97
C THR A 83 -2.35 13.15 -9.76
N LEU A 84 -3.35 12.27 -9.86
CA LEU A 84 -4.23 11.96 -8.74
C LEU A 84 -3.45 11.42 -7.54
N LEU A 85 -2.56 10.44 -7.76
CA LEU A 85 -1.70 9.85 -6.73
C LEU A 85 -0.86 10.92 -6.02
N VAL A 86 -0.21 11.81 -6.78
CA VAL A 86 0.61 12.90 -6.22
C VAL A 86 -0.19 13.75 -5.25
N LEU A 87 -1.41 14.12 -5.65
CA LEU A 87 -2.30 14.95 -4.83
C LEU A 87 -2.82 14.20 -3.60
N VAL A 88 -3.21 12.94 -3.75
CA VAL A 88 -3.67 12.07 -2.64
C VAL A 88 -2.54 11.85 -1.64
N MET A 89 -1.36 11.46 -2.09
CA MET A 89 -0.21 11.22 -1.21
C MET A 89 0.24 12.51 -0.53
N ARG A 90 0.15 13.66 -1.19
CA ARG A 90 0.41 14.96 -0.55
C ARG A 90 -0.60 15.25 0.56
N ALA A 91 -1.88 15.00 0.31
CA ALA A 91 -2.95 15.16 1.29
C ALA A 91 -2.81 14.19 2.48
N LEU A 92 -2.49 12.92 2.22
CA LEU A 92 -2.18 11.94 3.24
C LEU A 92 -0.96 12.33 4.06
N GLY A 93 0.10 12.81 3.41
CA GLY A 93 1.30 13.29 4.06
C GLY A 93 1.07 14.46 4.99
N GLU A 94 0.16 15.37 4.63
CA GLU A 94 -0.23 16.48 5.49
C GLU A 94 -0.90 15.97 6.77
N MET A 95 -1.88 15.07 6.66
CA MET A 95 -2.54 14.49 7.83
C MET A 95 -1.56 13.67 8.67
N ALA A 96 -0.69 12.89 8.04
CA ALA A 96 0.29 12.05 8.72
C ALA A 96 1.42 12.83 9.39
N ALA A 97 1.82 13.97 8.83
CA ALA A 97 2.77 14.87 9.47
C ALA A 97 2.15 15.65 10.63
N ALA A 98 0.86 16.01 10.55
CA ALA A 98 0.16 16.68 11.63
C ALA A 98 -0.15 15.74 12.82
N ASP A 99 -0.53 14.49 12.53
CA ASP A 99 -0.94 13.50 13.53
C ASP A 99 -0.42 12.10 13.16
N PRO A 100 0.86 11.79 13.42
CA PRO A 100 1.43 10.48 13.10
C PRO A 100 0.67 9.35 13.81
N SER A 101 0.03 8.46 13.04
CA SER A 101 -0.76 7.35 13.58
C SER A 101 -0.55 6.09 12.75
N SER A 102 -0.33 4.95 13.41
CA SER A 102 -0.21 3.64 12.77
C SER A 102 -1.52 3.14 12.13
N GLY A 103 -2.67 3.72 12.50
CA GLY A 103 -3.93 3.51 11.78
C GLY A 103 -4.08 4.37 10.51
N ALA A 104 -3.10 5.26 10.24
CA ALA A 104 -2.97 6.13 9.07
C ALA A 104 -4.32 6.75 8.62
N PHE A 105 -4.62 6.65 7.32
CA PHE A 105 -5.83 7.22 6.71
C PHE A 105 -7.14 6.71 7.33
N SER A 106 -7.19 5.49 7.88
CA SER A 106 -8.36 5.00 8.62
C SER A 106 -8.61 5.80 9.90
N THR A 107 -7.55 6.16 10.64
CA THR A 107 -7.65 7.03 11.81
C THR A 107 -8.08 8.45 11.41
N TYR A 108 -7.48 9.00 10.34
CA TYR A 108 -7.82 10.34 9.87
C TYR A 108 -9.28 10.44 9.40
N ALA A 109 -9.77 9.43 8.68
CA ALA A 109 -11.17 9.35 8.31
C ALA A 109 -12.11 9.24 9.52
N GLY A 110 -11.70 8.51 10.56
CA GLY A 110 -12.40 8.47 11.84
C GLY A 110 -12.52 9.84 12.49
N LYS A 111 -11.42 10.60 12.56
CA LYS A 111 -11.40 11.97 13.12
C LYS A 111 -12.21 12.96 12.28
N ALA A 112 -12.18 12.82 10.96
CA ALA A 112 -12.85 13.74 10.04
C ALA A 112 -14.36 13.50 9.95
N LEU A 113 -14.76 12.25 9.66
CA LEU A 113 -16.10 11.84 9.22
C LEU A 113 -16.82 10.95 10.24
N GLY A 114 -16.16 10.59 11.33
CA GLY A 114 -16.72 9.82 12.44
C GLY A 114 -16.28 8.36 12.48
N PRO A 115 -16.50 7.66 13.60
CA PRO A 115 -15.92 6.33 13.87
C PRO A 115 -16.29 5.29 12.81
N THR A 116 -17.54 5.24 12.37
CA THR A 116 -18.03 4.27 11.38
C THR A 116 -17.23 4.34 10.08
N VAL A 117 -16.95 5.55 9.57
CA VAL A 117 -16.21 5.75 8.33
C VAL A 117 -14.76 5.33 8.50
N GLY A 118 -14.12 5.69 9.63
CA GLY A 118 -12.76 5.27 9.91
C GLY A 118 -12.59 3.74 9.96
N ARG A 119 -13.54 3.03 10.59
CA ARG A 119 -13.54 1.56 10.65
C ARG A 119 -13.77 0.94 9.28
N ALA A 120 -14.79 1.42 8.56
CA ALA A 120 -15.13 0.91 7.24
C ALA A 120 -13.98 1.09 6.24
N LEU A 121 -13.32 2.25 6.28
CA LEU A 121 -12.16 2.53 5.44
C LEU A 121 -10.98 1.60 5.74
N GLY A 122 -10.73 1.30 7.03
CA GLY A 122 -9.68 0.35 7.41
C GLY A 122 -9.96 -1.07 6.93
N TRP A 123 -11.21 -1.54 7.05
CA TRP A 123 -11.63 -2.85 6.52
C TRP A 123 -11.56 -2.91 4.99
N LEU A 124 -12.00 -1.85 4.30
CA LEU A 124 -11.93 -1.74 2.85
C LEU A 124 -10.48 -1.81 2.36
N TRP A 125 -9.57 -1.06 3.01
CA TRP A 125 -8.16 -1.12 2.65
C TRP A 125 -7.53 -2.48 3.00
N TRP A 126 -7.88 -3.08 4.14
CA TRP A 126 -7.41 -4.43 4.44
C TRP A 126 -7.85 -5.44 3.36
N ALA A 127 -9.13 -5.41 2.97
CA ALA A 127 -9.67 -6.23 1.90
C ALA A 127 -8.96 -5.97 0.56
N GLN A 128 -8.67 -4.71 0.25
CA GLN A 128 -7.88 -4.32 -0.92
C GLN A 128 -6.49 -4.96 -0.89
N ILE A 129 -5.74 -4.82 0.20
CA ILE A 129 -4.34 -5.30 0.26
C ILE A 129 -4.25 -6.82 0.23
N VAL A 130 -5.20 -7.56 0.82
CA VAL A 130 -5.19 -9.03 0.69
C VAL A 130 -5.45 -9.48 -0.75
N VAL A 131 -6.23 -8.73 -1.53
CA VAL A 131 -6.37 -8.95 -2.98
C VAL A 131 -5.09 -8.60 -3.73
N VAL A 132 -4.36 -7.55 -3.32
CA VAL A 132 -3.02 -7.25 -3.87
C VAL A 132 -2.05 -8.42 -3.62
N VAL A 133 -1.99 -8.95 -2.40
CA VAL A 133 -1.14 -10.13 -2.07
C VAL A 133 -1.44 -11.30 -3.01
N ALA A 134 -2.72 -11.56 -3.27
CA ALA A 134 -3.16 -12.59 -4.21
C ALA A 134 -2.74 -12.29 -5.66
N ALA A 135 -2.87 -11.05 -6.12
CA ALA A 135 -2.48 -10.62 -7.46
C ALA A 135 -0.96 -10.79 -7.66
N GLU A 136 -0.15 -10.40 -6.69
CA GLU A 136 1.32 -10.55 -6.72
C GLU A 136 1.74 -12.02 -6.81
N ALA A 137 1.13 -12.89 -6.00
CA ALA A 137 1.38 -14.33 -6.07
C ALA A 137 1.00 -14.92 -7.44
N THR A 138 -0.13 -14.48 -7.98
CA THR A 138 -0.68 -14.97 -9.25
C THR A 138 0.18 -14.55 -10.44
N ALA A 139 0.61 -13.29 -10.49
CA ALA A 139 1.48 -12.77 -11.54
C ALA A 139 2.89 -13.38 -11.47
N ALA A 140 3.46 -13.54 -10.27
CA ALA A 140 4.74 -14.23 -10.11
C ALA A 140 4.64 -15.68 -10.61
N ALA A 141 3.55 -16.37 -10.27
CA ALA A 141 3.31 -17.74 -10.71
C ALA A 141 3.16 -17.85 -12.23
N GLN A 142 2.51 -16.89 -12.88
CA GLN A 142 2.39 -16.84 -14.34
C GLN A 142 3.77 -16.78 -15.00
N LEU A 143 4.61 -15.82 -14.59
CA LEU A 143 5.96 -15.65 -15.12
C LEU A 143 6.86 -16.87 -14.90
N VAL A 144 6.72 -17.53 -13.74
CA VAL A 144 7.49 -18.75 -13.46
C VAL A 144 7.01 -19.92 -14.32
N THR A 145 5.71 -20.01 -14.60
CA THR A 145 5.15 -21.04 -15.48
C THR A 145 5.64 -20.84 -16.92
N GLU A 146 5.76 -19.60 -17.37
CA GLU A 146 6.31 -19.26 -18.69
C GLU A 146 7.81 -19.62 -18.79
N LEU A 147 8.60 -19.34 -17.73
CA LEU A 147 10.04 -19.65 -17.70
C LEU A 147 10.32 -21.16 -17.49
N TRP A 148 9.53 -21.80 -16.63
CA TRP A 148 9.63 -23.21 -16.29
C TRP A 148 8.24 -23.86 -16.22
N PRO A 149 7.78 -24.46 -17.33
CA PRO A 149 6.44 -25.05 -17.44
C PRO A 149 6.29 -26.42 -16.72
N GLY A 150 7.13 -26.70 -15.72
CA GLY A 150 7.15 -27.98 -15.00
C GLY A 150 6.01 -28.13 -13.98
N LEU A 151 5.44 -27.02 -13.52
CA LEU A 151 4.26 -26.99 -12.64
C LEU A 151 3.25 -25.99 -13.19
N PRO A 152 1.94 -26.25 -13.01
CA PRO A 152 0.91 -25.29 -13.41
C PRO A 152 0.92 -24.04 -12.53
N GLN A 153 0.40 -22.93 -13.06
CA GLN A 153 0.37 -21.62 -12.39
C GLN A 153 -0.19 -21.67 -10.96
N TRP A 154 -1.31 -22.36 -10.72
CA TRP A 154 -1.90 -22.43 -9.38
C TRP A 154 -0.96 -23.12 -8.37
N ALA A 155 -0.15 -24.08 -8.80
CA ALA A 155 0.79 -24.78 -7.93
C ALA A 155 1.95 -23.87 -7.54
N TRP A 156 2.47 -23.06 -8.47
CA TRP A 156 3.44 -22.02 -8.15
C TRP A 156 2.87 -20.97 -7.20
N ALA A 157 1.63 -20.50 -7.45
CA ALA A 157 0.96 -19.56 -6.56
C ALA A 157 0.79 -20.15 -5.14
N LEU A 158 0.45 -21.44 -5.01
CA LEU A 158 0.39 -22.14 -3.74
C LEU A 158 1.75 -22.18 -3.03
N ILE A 159 2.82 -22.54 -3.75
CA ILE A 159 4.18 -22.59 -3.21
C ILE A 159 4.59 -21.22 -2.64
N PHE A 160 4.34 -20.14 -3.38
CA PHE A 160 4.62 -18.79 -2.91
C PHE A 160 3.79 -18.43 -1.69
N MET A 161 2.48 -18.69 -1.71
CA MET A 161 1.62 -18.41 -0.56
C MET A 161 2.05 -19.16 0.70
N VAL A 162 2.38 -20.46 0.59
CA VAL A 162 2.89 -21.26 1.72
C VAL A 162 4.23 -20.71 2.21
N GLY A 163 5.19 -20.50 1.29
CA GLY A 163 6.52 -20.00 1.62
C GLY A 163 6.47 -18.65 2.35
N PHE A 164 5.75 -17.67 1.80
CA PHE A 164 5.64 -16.34 2.40
C PHE A 164 4.80 -16.34 3.68
N THR A 165 3.83 -17.24 3.83
CA THR A 165 3.15 -17.45 5.12
C THR A 165 4.14 -17.89 6.19
N VAL A 166 4.99 -18.89 5.89
CA VAL A 166 6.01 -19.35 6.84
C VAL A 166 6.99 -18.23 7.19
N VAL A 167 7.48 -17.50 6.19
CA VAL A 167 8.39 -16.36 6.39
C VAL A 167 7.75 -15.30 7.29
N ASN A 168 6.48 -14.96 7.09
CA ASN A 168 5.79 -13.93 7.89
C ASN A 168 5.39 -14.41 9.30
N LEU A 169 5.34 -15.72 9.54
CA LEU A 169 5.11 -16.28 10.89
C LEU A 169 6.40 -16.42 11.71
N VAL A 170 7.56 -16.45 11.05
CA VAL A 170 8.88 -16.52 11.68
C VAL A 170 9.48 -15.12 11.81
N ARG A 171 9.80 -14.70 13.03
CA ARG A 171 10.44 -13.38 13.28
C ARG A 171 11.82 -13.37 12.62
N VAL A 172 11.97 -12.63 11.52
CA VAL A 172 13.31 -12.32 10.98
C VAL A 172 13.53 -10.83 11.13
N GLY A 173 14.36 -10.42 12.09
CA GLY A 173 14.85 -9.04 12.17
C GLY A 173 15.58 -8.60 10.88
N ALA A 174 15.96 -9.55 10.02
CA ALA A 174 16.51 -9.33 8.69
C ALA A 174 15.50 -9.04 7.57
N LEU A 175 14.17 -9.08 7.85
CA LEU A 175 13.14 -8.80 6.83
C LEU A 175 13.26 -7.37 6.27
N GLY A 176 13.52 -6.38 7.11
CA GLY A 176 13.63 -4.98 6.66
C GLY A 176 14.89 -4.71 5.81
N GLU A 177 16.00 -5.39 6.11
CA GLU A 177 17.24 -5.25 5.33
C GLU A 177 17.11 -6.01 4.00
N ALA A 178 16.55 -7.23 4.00
CA ALA A 178 16.25 -7.97 2.78
C ALA A 178 15.32 -7.17 1.86
N GLU A 179 14.27 -6.55 2.41
CA GLU A 179 13.34 -5.71 1.65
C GLU A 179 14.03 -4.48 1.05
N PHE A 180 15.00 -3.89 1.75
CA PHE A 180 15.81 -2.80 1.21
C PHE A 180 16.59 -3.24 -0.04
N TRP A 181 17.25 -4.40 0.01
CA TRP A 181 17.99 -4.93 -1.14
C TRP A 181 17.06 -5.32 -2.30
N PHE A 182 15.90 -5.92 -2.01
CA PHE A 182 14.91 -6.20 -3.04
C PHE A 182 14.37 -4.92 -3.69
N ALA A 183 14.01 -3.90 -2.91
CA ALA A 183 13.56 -2.63 -3.46
C ALA A 183 14.64 -1.94 -4.32
N LEU A 184 15.91 -2.03 -3.92
CA LEU A 184 17.04 -1.53 -4.72
C LEU A 184 17.16 -2.27 -6.06
N LEU A 185 17.04 -3.61 -6.05
CA LEU A 185 17.03 -4.42 -7.26
C LEU A 185 15.92 -3.98 -8.23
N LYS A 186 14.70 -3.77 -7.73
CA LYS A 186 13.55 -3.31 -8.56
C LYS A 186 13.85 -1.98 -9.22
N VAL A 187 14.32 -1.01 -8.44
CA VAL A 187 14.64 0.33 -8.94
C VAL A 187 15.75 0.28 -9.98
N ALA A 188 16.83 -0.47 -9.71
CA ALA A 188 17.93 -0.64 -10.64
C ALA A 188 17.47 -1.29 -11.96
N ALA A 189 16.58 -2.28 -11.89
CA ALA A 189 16.02 -2.94 -13.07
C ALA A 189 15.17 -2.02 -13.93
N VAL A 190 14.30 -1.22 -13.33
CA VAL A 190 13.49 -0.24 -14.06
C VAL A 190 14.38 0.85 -14.68
N VAL A 191 15.41 1.32 -13.96
CA VAL A 191 16.37 2.29 -14.51
C VAL A 191 17.14 1.68 -15.69
N ALA A 192 17.62 0.45 -15.56
CA ALA A 192 18.31 -0.25 -16.65
C ALA A 192 17.40 -0.42 -17.86
N PHE A 193 16.14 -0.81 -17.64
CA PHE A 193 15.12 -0.89 -18.68
C PHE A 193 14.93 0.44 -19.41
N LEU A 194 14.77 1.54 -18.67
CA LEU A 194 14.61 2.87 -19.26
C LEU A 194 15.83 3.26 -20.09
N VAL A 195 17.04 3.00 -19.59
CA VAL A 195 18.29 3.29 -20.33
C VAL A 195 18.34 2.47 -21.61
N VAL A 196 18.12 1.16 -21.54
CA VAL A 196 18.11 0.29 -22.72
C VAL A 196 17.05 0.72 -23.72
N GLY A 197 15.83 1.00 -23.26
CA GLY A 197 14.73 1.46 -24.11
C GLY A 197 15.02 2.79 -24.79
N ILE A 198 15.64 3.74 -24.09
CA ILE A 198 16.07 5.01 -24.69
C ILE A 198 17.19 4.78 -25.72
N LEU A 199 18.18 3.94 -25.42
CA LEU A 199 19.25 3.61 -26.37
C LEU A 199 18.69 2.92 -27.63
N PHE A 200 17.69 2.06 -27.46
CA PHE A 200 16.97 1.44 -28.57
C PHE A 200 16.23 2.49 -29.41
N LEU A 201 15.51 3.40 -28.78
CA LEU A 201 14.77 4.47 -29.48
C LEU A 201 15.69 5.49 -30.19
N LEU A 202 16.97 5.56 -29.81
CA LEU A 202 17.99 6.42 -30.43
C LEU A 202 18.80 5.72 -31.53
N ASP A 203 18.38 4.53 -31.97
CA ASP A 203 19.06 3.71 -32.99
C ASP A 203 20.53 3.37 -32.63
N VAL A 204 20.85 3.34 -31.33
CA VAL A 204 22.19 2.93 -30.85
C VAL A 204 22.31 1.41 -30.85
N LEU A 205 21.17 0.70 -30.79
CA LEU A 205 21.10 -0.76 -30.81
C LEU A 205 20.85 -1.28 -32.25
N PRO A 206 21.27 -2.52 -32.55
CA PRO A 206 21.30 -3.02 -33.94
C PRO A 206 19.93 -3.30 -34.58
N SER A 207 18.84 -3.27 -33.80
CA SER A 207 17.48 -3.53 -34.28
C SER A 207 16.79 -2.21 -34.68
N PRO A 208 16.03 -2.18 -35.80
CA PRO A 208 15.43 -0.96 -36.33
C PRO A 208 14.33 -0.41 -35.41
N THR A 209 14.37 0.89 -35.11
CA THR A 209 13.37 1.53 -34.24
C THR A 209 12.09 1.90 -35.00
N PRO A 210 10.90 1.50 -34.53
CA PRO A 210 9.62 2.06 -35.02
C PRO A 210 9.41 3.52 -34.59
N GLY A 211 10.06 3.95 -33.51
CA GLY A 211 9.98 5.31 -32.98
C GLY A 211 8.55 5.80 -32.71
N LEU A 212 8.22 7.00 -33.19
CA LEU A 212 6.91 7.63 -32.98
C LEU A 212 5.78 7.00 -33.81
N SER A 213 6.09 6.15 -34.80
CA SER A 213 5.10 5.61 -35.74
C SER A 213 4.09 4.69 -35.05
N ASN A 214 4.55 3.96 -34.03
CA ASN A 214 3.71 3.10 -33.17
C ASN A 214 2.57 3.85 -32.46
N LEU A 215 2.66 5.17 -32.28
CA LEU A 215 1.62 5.97 -31.65
C LEU A 215 0.39 6.20 -32.55
N THR A 216 0.52 6.06 -33.88
CA THR A 216 -0.52 6.45 -34.82
C THR A 216 -0.85 5.37 -35.87
N GLU A 217 0.10 4.52 -36.24
CA GLU A 217 -0.07 3.58 -37.35
C GLU A 217 -1.02 2.40 -37.05
N HIS A 218 -1.22 2.06 -35.78
CA HIS A 218 -2.03 0.91 -35.37
C HIS A 218 -3.45 1.30 -34.91
N GLY A 219 -4.15 2.11 -35.72
CA GLY A 219 -5.51 2.58 -35.40
C GLY A 219 -5.55 3.92 -34.65
N GLY A 220 -4.47 4.70 -34.71
CA GLY A 220 -4.37 6.02 -34.10
C GLY A 220 -3.94 5.99 -32.62
N PHE A 221 -3.88 7.18 -32.02
CA PHE A 221 -3.44 7.34 -30.62
C PHE A 221 -4.46 6.78 -29.62
N MET A 222 -5.75 6.85 -29.94
CA MET A 222 -6.85 6.42 -29.06
C MET A 222 -7.76 5.40 -29.78
N PRO A 223 -7.25 4.19 -30.10
CA PRO A 223 -7.95 3.21 -30.93
C PRO A 223 -9.26 2.72 -30.30
N ASN A 224 -9.32 2.65 -28.96
CA ASN A 224 -10.48 2.19 -28.20
C ASN A 224 -11.31 3.34 -27.59
N GLY A 225 -11.11 4.58 -28.07
CA GLY A 225 -11.84 5.75 -27.62
C GLY A 225 -11.61 6.11 -26.13
N LEU A 226 -12.44 7.04 -25.63
CA LEU A 226 -12.35 7.51 -24.24
C LEU A 226 -12.74 6.43 -23.22
N THR A 227 -13.56 5.46 -23.62
CA THR A 227 -13.94 4.30 -22.81
C THR A 227 -12.75 3.39 -22.55
N GLY A 228 -11.91 3.12 -23.56
CA GLY A 228 -10.67 2.35 -23.37
C GLY A 228 -9.70 3.03 -22.39
N VAL A 229 -9.58 4.36 -22.46
CA VAL A 229 -8.80 5.16 -21.49
C VAL A 229 -9.38 5.01 -20.08
N ALA A 230 -10.70 5.10 -19.92
CA ALA A 230 -11.36 4.95 -18.62
C ALA A 230 -11.14 3.56 -18.00
N SER A 231 -11.20 2.50 -18.82
CA SER A 231 -10.97 1.12 -18.38
C SER A 231 -9.51 0.86 -18.01
N ALA A 232 -8.56 1.34 -18.83
CA ALA A 232 -7.15 1.28 -18.49
C ALA A 232 -6.85 2.04 -17.20
N LEU A 233 -7.54 3.15 -16.93
CA LEU A 233 -7.32 3.96 -15.74
C LEU A 233 -7.53 3.19 -14.43
N LEU A 234 -8.47 2.22 -14.36
CA LEU A 234 -8.60 1.34 -13.19
C LEU A 234 -7.38 0.45 -12.98
N VAL A 235 -6.88 -0.16 -14.06
CA VAL A 235 -5.68 -1.02 -14.02
C VAL A 235 -4.44 -0.20 -13.65
N VAL A 236 -4.36 1.04 -14.12
CA VAL A 236 -3.28 1.96 -13.75
C VAL A 236 -3.38 2.39 -12.30
N VAL A 237 -4.59 2.69 -11.79
CA VAL A 237 -4.80 3.03 -10.38
C VAL A 237 -4.45 1.86 -9.46
N PHE A 238 -4.72 0.62 -9.87
CA PHE A 238 -4.23 -0.57 -9.17
C PHE A 238 -2.72 -0.52 -8.96
N ALA A 239 -1.97 -0.10 -9.96
CA ALA A 239 -0.52 -0.08 -9.90
C ALA A 239 0.05 0.88 -8.86
N PHE A 240 -0.78 1.78 -8.33
CA PHE A 240 -0.44 2.66 -7.24
C PHE A 240 -1.03 2.23 -5.89
N GLY A 241 -1.88 1.20 -5.86
CA GLY A 241 -2.38 0.62 -4.63
C GLY A 241 -1.23 0.06 -3.79
N GLY A 242 -1.22 0.36 -2.49
CA GLY A 242 -0.14 -0.02 -1.59
C GLY A 242 0.94 1.05 -1.40
N THR A 243 0.91 2.14 -2.18
CA THR A 243 1.73 3.35 -1.92
C THR A 243 1.35 3.98 -0.58
N GLU A 244 0.13 3.79 -0.09
CA GLU A 244 -0.33 4.33 1.18
C GLU A 244 0.40 3.70 2.37
N LEU A 245 0.99 2.51 2.19
CA LEU A 245 1.78 1.82 3.20
C LEU A 245 2.96 2.67 3.69
N VAL A 246 3.46 3.59 2.87
CA VAL A 246 4.46 4.61 3.25
C VAL A 246 4.04 5.32 4.52
N THR A 247 2.78 5.75 4.59
CA THR A 247 2.29 6.61 5.67
C THR A 247 2.15 5.83 6.97
N ILE A 248 1.78 4.55 6.87
CA ILE A 248 1.74 3.62 8.00
C ILE A 248 3.15 3.36 8.52
N ALA A 249 4.08 3.00 7.62
CA ALA A 249 5.45 2.66 7.98
C ALA A 249 6.20 3.88 8.54
N ALA A 250 6.03 5.06 7.93
CA ALA A 250 6.69 6.27 8.39
C ALA A 250 6.20 6.76 9.76
N ALA A 251 4.95 6.46 10.13
CA ALA A 251 4.43 6.71 11.47
C ALA A 251 5.15 5.91 12.57
N GLU A 252 5.86 4.84 12.23
CA GLU A 252 6.59 3.97 13.17
C GLU A 252 8.08 4.34 13.35
N THR A 253 8.51 5.53 12.91
CA THR A 253 9.94 5.90 12.89
C THR A 253 10.33 7.02 13.85
N GLU A 254 11.65 7.15 14.06
CA GLU A 254 12.25 8.27 14.80
C GLU A 254 11.99 9.58 14.04
N ASP A 255 11.25 10.50 14.65
CA ASP A 255 10.70 11.72 14.02
C ASP A 255 9.77 11.43 12.81
N PRO A 256 8.55 10.93 13.06
CA PRO A 256 7.58 10.61 12.00
C PRO A 256 7.22 11.81 11.12
N GLN A 257 7.15 13.03 11.70
CA GLN A 257 6.67 14.21 10.99
C GLN A 257 7.58 14.57 9.82
N THR A 258 8.89 14.63 10.07
CA THR A 258 9.89 14.94 9.03
C THR A 258 10.04 13.78 8.04
N ASN A 259 10.03 12.54 8.54
CA ASN A 259 10.25 11.36 7.70
C ASN A 259 9.11 11.12 6.72
N VAL A 260 7.85 11.28 7.14
CA VAL A 260 6.67 11.19 6.26
C VAL A 260 6.79 12.19 5.10
N ALA A 261 7.08 13.46 5.41
CA ALA A 261 7.18 14.53 4.42
C ALA A 261 8.29 14.26 3.38
N ARG A 262 9.47 13.83 3.85
CA ARG A 262 10.61 13.52 2.98
C ARG A 262 10.33 12.31 2.09
N ALA A 263 9.78 11.23 2.67
CA ALA A 263 9.49 10.00 1.95
C ALA A 263 8.55 10.27 0.77
N ILE A 264 7.42 10.95 1.03
CA ILE A 264 6.41 11.28 0.02
C ILE A 264 7.04 12.07 -1.13
N ARG A 265 7.83 13.12 -0.85
CA ARG A 265 8.46 13.91 -1.91
C ARG A 265 9.38 13.08 -2.82
N THR A 266 10.18 12.21 -2.23
CA THR A 266 11.14 11.39 -3.00
C THR A 266 10.46 10.30 -3.81
N ILE A 267 9.39 9.71 -3.28
CA ILE A 267 8.67 8.60 -3.92
C ILE A 267 7.89 9.09 -5.13
N LEU A 268 7.20 10.23 -5.01
CA LEU A 268 6.33 10.74 -6.06
C LEU A 268 7.07 11.02 -7.38
N ILE A 269 8.26 11.62 -7.32
CA ILE A 269 9.07 11.89 -8.52
C ILE A 269 9.53 10.57 -9.15
N ARG A 270 9.94 9.60 -8.33
CA ARG A 270 10.41 8.29 -8.80
C ARG A 270 9.30 7.49 -9.45
N ILE A 271 8.12 7.45 -8.84
CA ILE A 271 6.94 6.78 -9.40
C ILE A 271 6.60 7.40 -10.76
N LEU A 272 6.56 8.73 -10.87
CA LEU A 272 6.26 9.38 -12.15
C LEU A 272 7.27 8.98 -13.24
N VAL A 273 8.56 9.06 -12.96
CA VAL A 273 9.61 8.71 -13.93
C VAL A 273 9.57 7.23 -14.30
N PHE A 274 9.44 6.34 -13.33
CA PHE A 274 9.45 4.90 -13.56
C PHE A 274 8.19 4.43 -14.29
N TYR A 275 7.02 4.93 -13.90
CA TYR A 275 5.76 4.49 -14.48
C TYR A 275 5.55 5.11 -15.86
N VAL A 276 5.49 6.45 -15.93
CA VAL A 276 5.23 7.17 -17.19
C VAL A 276 6.36 6.91 -18.18
N GLY A 277 7.61 6.93 -17.71
CA GLY A 277 8.77 6.65 -18.56
C GLY A 277 8.72 5.23 -19.14
N SER A 278 8.43 4.21 -18.32
CA SER A 278 8.43 2.83 -18.81
C SER A 278 7.30 2.59 -19.81
N VAL A 279 6.09 3.08 -19.53
CA VAL A 279 4.97 2.93 -20.47
C VAL A 279 5.22 3.71 -21.77
N THR A 280 5.88 4.88 -21.69
CA THR A 280 6.27 5.65 -22.89
C THR A 280 7.23 4.86 -23.75
N VAL A 281 8.27 4.26 -23.15
CA VAL A 281 9.18 3.37 -23.88
C VAL A 281 8.41 2.22 -24.51
N MET A 282 7.54 1.54 -23.77
CA MET A 282 6.78 0.40 -24.26
C MET A 282 5.95 0.70 -25.51
N VAL A 283 5.17 1.78 -25.51
CA VAL A 283 4.29 2.13 -26.64
C VAL A 283 5.04 2.73 -27.84
N LEU A 284 6.29 3.14 -27.66
CA LEU A 284 7.16 3.58 -28.76
C LEU A 284 7.92 2.41 -29.38
N VAL A 285 8.35 1.46 -28.55
CA VAL A 285 9.14 0.30 -29.01
C VAL A 285 8.26 -0.77 -29.66
N LEU A 286 7.10 -1.07 -29.08
CA LEU A 286 6.20 -2.11 -29.60
C LEU A 286 4.81 -1.54 -29.89
N PRO A 287 4.15 -2.04 -30.95
CA PRO A 287 2.78 -1.65 -31.23
C PRO A 287 1.85 -2.18 -30.13
N TRP A 288 0.84 -1.40 -29.76
CA TRP A 288 -0.02 -1.69 -28.61
C TRP A 288 -0.81 -3.00 -28.69
N ASN A 289 -0.97 -3.54 -29.91
CA ASN A 289 -1.64 -4.81 -30.20
C ASN A 289 -0.68 -6.01 -30.20
N ASN A 290 0.60 -5.83 -29.84
CA ASN A 290 1.56 -6.92 -29.67
C ASN A 290 1.18 -7.82 -28.48
N GLU A 291 1.10 -9.13 -28.72
CA GLU A 291 0.72 -10.10 -27.68
C GLU A 291 1.76 -10.23 -26.56
N GLY A 292 3.05 -10.13 -26.90
CA GLY A 292 4.14 -10.14 -25.92
C GLY A 292 4.05 -8.96 -24.95
N LEU A 293 3.63 -7.79 -25.44
CA LEU A 293 3.40 -6.61 -24.61
C LEU A 293 2.25 -6.81 -23.62
N SER A 294 1.26 -7.63 -23.98
CA SER A 294 0.13 -7.97 -23.11
C SER A 294 0.50 -8.98 -22.02
N ALA A 295 1.43 -9.90 -22.32
CA ALA A 295 1.88 -10.94 -21.39
C ALA A 295 2.94 -10.43 -20.41
N SER A 296 4.03 -9.86 -20.93
CA SER A 296 5.17 -9.39 -20.12
C SER A 296 5.84 -8.18 -20.78
N PRO A 297 5.30 -6.96 -20.58
CA PRO A 297 5.68 -5.78 -21.37
C PRO A 297 7.16 -5.38 -21.26
N PHE A 298 7.77 -5.53 -20.08
CA PHE A 298 9.19 -5.25 -19.90
C PHE A 298 10.08 -6.26 -20.63
N VAL A 299 9.69 -7.54 -20.59
CA VAL A 299 10.43 -8.61 -21.26
C VAL A 299 10.30 -8.45 -22.76
N ALA A 300 9.10 -8.20 -23.27
CA ALA A 300 8.83 -8.01 -24.70
C ALA A 300 9.68 -6.90 -25.33
N VAL A 301 9.80 -5.74 -24.66
CA VAL A 301 10.65 -4.63 -25.14
C VAL A 301 12.13 -5.02 -25.14
N LEU A 302 12.62 -5.78 -24.16
CA LEU A 302 14.02 -6.21 -24.11
C LEU A 302 14.33 -7.32 -25.14
N THR A 303 13.35 -8.18 -25.41
CA THR A 303 13.43 -9.16 -26.51
C THR A 303 13.53 -8.44 -27.86
N GLU A 304 12.70 -7.42 -28.08
CA GLU A 304 12.73 -6.59 -29.30
C GLU A 304 14.06 -5.83 -29.44
N ALA A 305 14.60 -5.35 -28.32
CA ALA A 305 15.91 -4.72 -28.27
C ALA A 305 17.08 -5.64 -28.65
N GLY A 306 16.85 -6.95 -28.75
CA GLY A 306 17.81 -7.93 -29.26
C GLY A 306 19.00 -8.19 -28.34
N ILE A 307 18.90 -7.86 -27.04
CA ILE A 307 19.98 -8.09 -26.06
C ILE A 307 19.90 -9.54 -25.55
N PRO A 308 20.88 -10.41 -25.87
CA PRO A 308 20.80 -11.82 -25.49
C PRO A 308 20.72 -12.02 -23.97
N GLY A 309 19.69 -12.75 -23.51
CA GLY A 309 19.49 -13.10 -22.10
C GLY A 309 18.95 -11.96 -21.22
N ALA A 310 18.73 -10.76 -21.76
CA ALA A 310 18.14 -9.65 -21.01
C ALA A 310 16.67 -9.90 -20.65
N ASP A 311 15.95 -10.59 -21.53
CA ASP A 311 14.57 -11.05 -21.36
C ASP A 311 14.43 -12.03 -20.19
N VAL A 312 15.29 -13.05 -20.13
CA VAL A 312 15.33 -14.04 -19.03
C VAL A 312 15.73 -13.38 -17.72
N LEU A 313 16.79 -12.55 -17.74
CA LEU A 313 17.23 -11.82 -16.56
C LEU A 313 16.11 -10.92 -16.02
N MET A 314 15.44 -10.17 -16.91
CA MET A 314 14.34 -9.30 -16.53
C MET A 314 13.18 -10.10 -15.96
N THR A 315 12.82 -11.24 -16.56
CA THR A 315 11.78 -12.14 -16.04
C THR A 315 12.09 -12.56 -14.60
N VAL A 316 13.31 -13.01 -14.32
CA VAL A 316 13.75 -13.39 -12.96
C VAL A 316 13.67 -12.20 -11.99
N VAL A 317 14.11 -11.02 -12.43
CA VAL A 317 14.07 -9.81 -11.62
C VAL A 317 12.62 -9.39 -11.31
N ILE A 318 11.71 -9.50 -12.28
CA ILE A 318 10.29 -9.23 -12.07
C ILE A 318 9.73 -10.22 -11.05
N ILE A 319 9.98 -11.53 -11.18
CA ILE A 319 9.52 -12.52 -10.21
C ILE A 319 9.97 -12.14 -8.79
N LEU A 320 11.25 -11.82 -8.59
CA LEU A 320 11.77 -11.37 -7.30
C LEU A 320 11.10 -10.07 -6.82
N ALA A 321 10.80 -9.15 -7.74
CA ALA A 321 10.11 -7.91 -7.45
C ALA A 321 8.69 -8.15 -6.91
N LEU A 322 7.92 -9.02 -7.58
CA LEU A 322 6.56 -9.37 -7.18
C LEU A 322 6.53 -10.09 -5.83
N LEU A 323 7.46 -11.04 -5.61
CA LEU A 323 7.55 -11.76 -4.34
C LEU A 323 7.95 -10.86 -3.15
N SER A 324 8.80 -9.85 -3.38
CA SER A 324 9.06 -8.82 -2.36
C SER A 324 7.83 -7.93 -2.10
N ALA A 325 7.11 -7.52 -3.14
CA ALA A 325 5.88 -6.72 -2.98
C ALA A 325 4.80 -7.51 -2.20
N LEU A 326 4.65 -8.79 -2.50
CA LEU A 326 3.78 -9.73 -1.79
C LEU A 326 4.09 -9.70 -0.28
N ASN A 327 5.36 -9.82 0.10
CA ASN A 327 5.79 -9.79 1.49
C ASN A 327 5.46 -8.46 2.19
N ALA A 328 5.77 -7.33 1.54
CA ALA A 328 5.44 -6.00 2.06
C ALA A 328 3.93 -5.81 2.27
N ASN A 329 3.10 -6.36 1.39
CA ASN A 329 1.64 -6.29 1.49
C ASN A 329 1.05 -7.23 2.56
N ILE A 330 1.65 -8.40 2.82
CA ILE A 330 1.32 -9.22 4.00
C ILE A 330 1.62 -8.45 5.29
N TYR A 331 2.78 -7.77 5.35
CA TYR A 331 3.13 -6.91 6.48
C TYR A 331 2.10 -5.79 6.66
N GLY A 332 1.78 -5.03 5.60
CA GLY A 332 0.82 -3.93 5.65
C GLY A 332 -0.58 -4.35 6.07
N SER A 333 -1.12 -5.41 5.47
CA SER A 333 -2.46 -5.92 5.80
C SER A 333 -2.54 -6.41 7.25
N SER A 334 -1.55 -7.17 7.74
CA SER A 334 -1.55 -7.66 9.12
C SER A 334 -1.49 -6.51 10.14
N ARG A 335 -0.74 -5.43 9.85
CA ARG A 335 -0.66 -4.23 10.70
C ARG A 335 -1.96 -3.44 10.74
N MET A 336 -2.64 -3.28 9.60
CA MET A 336 -3.95 -2.63 9.57
C MET A 336 -4.98 -3.44 10.37
N LEU A 337 -5.01 -4.76 10.20
CA LEU A 337 -5.94 -5.62 10.91
C LEU A 337 -5.67 -5.62 12.42
N PHE A 338 -4.40 -5.67 12.82
CA PHE A 338 -3.98 -5.48 14.21
C PHE A 338 -4.43 -4.12 14.77
N SER A 339 -4.25 -3.03 14.01
CA SER A 339 -4.68 -1.69 14.39
C SER A 339 -6.20 -1.58 14.53
N LEU A 340 -6.98 -2.22 13.65
CA LEU A 340 -8.43 -2.30 13.77
C LEU A 340 -8.84 -3.05 15.05
N ALA A 341 -8.19 -4.17 15.36
CA ALA A 341 -8.48 -4.96 16.57
C ALA A 341 -8.17 -4.17 17.85
N ARG A 342 -7.03 -3.48 17.89
CA ARG A 342 -6.64 -2.60 19.01
C ARG A 342 -7.60 -1.42 19.21
N ARG A 343 -8.27 -0.97 18.15
CA ARG A 343 -9.31 0.08 18.18
C ARG A 343 -10.72 -0.47 18.40
N GLY A 344 -10.87 -1.73 18.81
CA GLY A 344 -12.18 -2.37 19.04
C GLY A 344 -13.02 -2.52 17.76
N SER A 345 -12.38 -2.45 16.59
CA SER A 345 -13.04 -2.47 15.28
C SER A 345 -12.89 -3.81 14.55
N ALA A 346 -12.23 -4.77 15.18
CA ALA A 346 -12.09 -6.17 14.78
C ALA A 346 -12.00 -7.05 16.04
N PRO A 347 -12.21 -8.38 15.93
CA PRO A 347 -12.11 -9.31 17.06
C PRO A 347 -10.81 -9.15 17.87
N ARG A 348 -10.93 -9.18 19.22
CA ARG A 348 -9.81 -8.88 20.14
C ARG A 348 -8.57 -9.75 19.91
N PHE A 349 -8.75 -11.03 19.58
CA PHE A 349 -7.63 -11.97 19.36
C PHE A 349 -6.72 -11.59 18.18
N LEU A 350 -7.21 -10.77 17.23
CA LEU A 350 -6.40 -10.23 16.13
C LEU A 350 -5.45 -9.11 16.59
N GLY A 351 -5.71 -8.55 17.78
CA GLY A 351 -4.91 -7.52 18.44
C GLY A 351 -3.85 -8.07 19.39
N ASP A 352 -3.70 -9.39 19.49
CA ASP A 352 -2.71 -10.04 20.34
C ASP A 352 -1.39 -10.22 19.59
N THR A 353 -0.27 -9.90 20.24
CA THR A 353 1.07 -10.15 19.71
C THR A 353 1.73 -11.30 20.45
N THR A 354 2.59 -12.00 19.74
CA THR A 354 3.51 -12.97 20.37
C THR A 354 4.55 -12.24 21.22
N GLY A 355 5.27 -12.95 22.09
CA GLY A 355 6.44 -12.39 22.81
C GLY A 355 7.57 -11.86 21.91
N ARG A 356 7.42 -12.00 20.58
CA ARG A 356 8.30 -11.50 19.54
C ARG A 356 7.74 -10.28 18.78
N GLY A 357 6.58 -9.74 19.18
CA GLY A 357 5.94 -8.56 18.59
C GLY A 357 5.19 -8.81 17.28
N VAL A 358 5.00 -10.07 16.88
CA VAL A 358 4.30 -10.44 15.63
C VAL A 358 2.83 -10.76 15.91
N PRO A 359 1.85 -10.11 15.23
CA PRO A 359 0.42 -10.39 15.38
C PRO A 359 0.01 -11.61 14.52
N ARG A 360 0.32 -12.82 15.00
CA ARG A 360 0.14 -14.07 14.23
C ARG A 360 -1.27 -14.27 13.69
N ALA A 361 -2.30 -13.99 14.49
CA ALA A 361 -3.69 -14.16 14.07
C ALA A 361 -4.05 -13.22 12.91
N ALA A 362 -3.55 -11.98 12.94
CA ALA A 362 -3.75 -11.02 11.85
C ALA A 362 -3.00 -11.45 10.58
N VAL A 363 -1.79 -12.00 10.70
CA VAL A 363 -1.04 -12.56 9.57
C VAL A 363 -1.81 -13.71 8.92
N VAL A 364 -2.27 -14.69 9.72
CA VAL A 364 -3.04 -15.84 9.22
C VAL A 364 -4.32 -15.40 8.52
N ALA A 365 -5.05 -14.45 9.10
CA ALA A 365 -6.25 -13.88 8.47
C ALA A 365 -5.94 -13.20 7.14
N SER A 366 -4.84 -12.45 7.04
CA SER A 366 -4.43 -11.79 5.80
C SER A 366 -4.01 -12.78 4.70
N VAL A 367 -3.31 -13.85 5.02
CA VAL A 367 -2.86 -14.84 4.00
C VAL A 367 -3.95 -15.82 3.60
N ALA A 368 -4.97 -16.04 4.45
CA ALA A 368 -6.10 -16.93 4.14
C ALA A 368 -6.79 -16.58 2.82
N PHE A 369 -6.96 -15.28 2.54
CA PHE A 369 -7.52 -14.83 1.27
C PHE A 369 -6.61 -15.17 0.06
N GLY A 370 -5.29 -15.11 0.23
CA GLY A 370 -4.36 -15.53 -0.81
C GLY A 370 -4.49 -17.03 -1.16
N PHE A 371 -4.82 -17.89 -0.19
CA PHE A 371 -5.14 -19.30 -0.50
C PHE A 371 -6.47 -19.46 -1.25
N VAL A 372 -7.47 -18.63 -0.96
CA VAL A 372 -8.71 -18.58 -1.78
C VAL A 372 -8.37 -18.18 -3.22
N ALA A 373 -7.50 -17.19 -3.39
CA ALA A 373 -7.04 -16.77 -4.71
C ALA A 373 -6.30 -17.87 -5.48
N VAL A 374 -5.54 -18.74 -4.81
CA VAL A 374 -4.94 -19.93 -5.43
C VAL A 374 -6.02 -20.85 -6.02
N VAL A 375 -7.13 -21.07 -5.30
CA VAL A 375 -8.26 -21.85 -5.81
C VAL A 375 -8.92 -21.15 -7.00
N LEU A 376 -9.12 -19.83 -6.91
CA LEU A 376 -9.65 -19.05 -8.04
C LEU A 376 -8.72 -19.10 -9.26
N ASN A 377 -7.41 -19.14 -9.06
CA ASN A 377 -6.42 -19.30 -10.12
C ASN A 377 -6.45 -20.69 -10.74
N TYR A 378 -6.72 -21.74 -9.96
CA TYR A 378 -6.96 -23.08 -10.50
C TYR A 378 -8.21 -23.13 -11.39
N LEU A 379 -9.29 -22.44 -10.98
CA LEU A 379 -10.57 -22.46 -11.70
C LEU A 379 -10.58 -21.53 -12.92
N TRP A 380 -9.95 -20.35 -12.82
CA TRP A 380 -10.00 -19.28 -13.82
C TRP A 380 -8.63 -18.60 -14.00
N PRO A 381 -7.59 -19.33 -14.47
CA PRO A 381 -6.22 -18.84 -14.50
C PRO A 381 -6.03 -17.54 -15.31
N GLU A 382 -6.75 -17.39 -16.43
CA GLU A 382 -6.57 -16.26 -17.34
C GLU A 382 -7.32 -14.99 -16.94
N THR A 383 -8.44 -15.11 -16.20
CA THR A 383 -9.30 -13.97 -15.88
C THR A 383 -9.14 -13.48 -14.44
N VAL A 384 -8.70 -14.35 -13.53
CA VAL A 384 -8.62 -14.04 -12.10
C VAL A 384 -7.74 -12.83 -11.82
N LEU A 385 -6.60 -12.71 -12.52
CA LEU A 385 -5.67 -11.60 -12.30
C LEU A 385 -6.33 -10.28 -12.67
N ASN A 386 -6.90 -10.16 -13.87
CA ASN A 386 -7.59 -8.95 -14.32
C ASN A 386 -8.73 -8.54 -13.40
N VAL A 387 -9.50 -9.49 -12.86
CA VAL A 387 -10.53 -9.22 -11.86
C VAL A 387 -9.92 -8.63 -10.59
N MET A 388 -8.81 -9.19 -10.09
CA MET A 388 -8.10 -8.66 -8.92
C MET A 388 -7.58 -7.24 -9.14
N LEU A 389 -7.00 -6.96 -10.32
CA LEU A 389 -6.54 -5.62 -10.71
C LEU A 389 -7.70 -4.61 -10.64
N ASN A 390 -8.85 -4.97 -11.22
CA ASN A 390 -10.04 -4.11 -11.25
C ASN A 390 -10.67 -3.90 -9.87
N VAL A 391 -10.75 -4.95 -9.03
CA VAL A 391 -11.22 -4.86 -7.65
C VAL A 391 -10.37 -3.88 -6.86
N VAL A 392 -9.05 -4.07 -6.85
CA VAL A 392 -8.15 -3.19 -6.11
C VAL A 392 -8.15 -1.77 -6.67
N GLY A 393 -8.12 -1.60 -7.99
CA GLY A 393 -8.17 -0.27 -8.62
C GLY A 393 -9.40 0.52 -8.20
N SER A 394 -10.58 -0.12 -8.21
CA SER A 394 -11.83 0.52 -7.82
C SER A 394 -11.93 0.79 -6.31
N THR A 395 -11.47 -0.11 -5.44
CA THR A 395 -11.44 0.14 -3.99
C THR A 395 -10.43 1.23 -3.62
N CYS A 396 -9.31 1.30 -4.35
CA CYS A 396 -8.27 2.31 -4.16
C CYS A 396 -8.82 3.72 -4.39
N LEU A 397 -9.65 3.91 -5.43
CA LEU A 397 -10.35 5.17 -5.66
C LEU A 397 -11.26 5.56 -4.47
N VAL A 398 -11.96 4.61 -3.85
CA VAL A 398 -12.77 4.91 -2.66
C VAL A 398 -11.87 5.33 -1.50
N VAL A 399 -10.77 4.62 -1.28
CA VAL A 399 -9.83 4.94 -0.20
C VAL A 399 -9.27 6.36 -0.37
N TRP A 400 -8.83 6.69 -1.58
CA TRP A 400 -8.30 8.00 -1.94
C TRP A 400 -9.34 9.10 -1.82
N GLY A 401 -10.58 8.84 -2.24
CA GLY A 401 -11.69 9.78 -2.11
C GLY A 401 -11.97 10.15 -0.66
N VAL A 402 -12.09 9.14 0.21
CA VAL A 402 -12.31 9.37 1.66
C VAL A 402 -11.10 10.05 2.28
N ALA A 403 -9.87 9.71 1.89
CA ALA A 403 -8.66 10.37 2.36
C ALA A 403 -8.62 11.86 2.00
N LEU A 404 -8.95 12.23 0.75
CA LEU A 404 -9.02 13.62 0.29
C LEU A 404 -10.09 14.42 1.06
N VAL A 405 -11.30 13.85 1.22
CA VAL A 405 -12.36 14.48 2.02
C VAL A 405 -11.90 14.68 3.46
N SER A 406 -11.23 13.68 4.04
CA SER A 406 -10.70 13.75 5.40
C SER A 406 -9.66 14.85 5.54
N GLN A 407 -8.75 15.00 4.56
CA GLN A 407 -7.75 16.07 4.57
C GLN A 407 -8.41 17.45 4.54
N ILE A 408 -9.41 17.67 3.68
CA ILE A 408 -10.11 18.96 3.59
C ILE A 408 -10.77 19.32 4.92
N ILE A 409 -11.45 18.37 5.56
CA ILE A 409 -12.14 18.59 6.83
C ILE A 409 -11.14 18.87 7.96
N LEU A 410 -10.13 18.02 8.11
CA LEU A 410 -9.15 18.14 9.18
C LEU A 410 -8.31 19.41 9.03
N ARG A 411 -7.88 19.74 7.80
CA ARG A 411 -7.14 20.96 7.55
C ARG A 411 -7.95 22.22 7.88
N ARG A 412 -9.23 22.26 7.49
CA ARG A 412 -10.12 23.39 7.87
C ARG A 412 -10.33 23.51 9.38
N ARG A 413 -10.36 22.39 10.11
CA ARG A 413 -10.45 22.41 11.58
C ARG A 413 -9.14 22.93 12.19
N ALA A 414 -7.99 22.47 11.71
CA ALA A 414 -6.67 22.94 12.16
C ALA A 414 -6.47 24.44 11.88
N ASP A 415 -6.83 24.92 10.68
CA ASP A 415 -6.74 26.34 10.32
C ASP A 415 -7.63 27.22 11.23
N ARG A 416 -8.82 26.73 11.62
CA ARG A 416 -9.70 27.42 12.58
C ARG A 416 -9.16 27.42 14.01
N ALA A 417 -8.42 26.37 14.39
CA ALA A 417 -7.79 26.26 15.69
C ALA A 417 -6.44 27.00 15.77
N GLY A 418 -5.92 27.52 14.64
CA GLY A 418 -4.60 28.15 14.58
C GLY A 418 -3.43 27.16 14.70
N GLU A 419 -3.68 25.87 14.47
CA GLU A 419 -2.68 24.82 14.59
C GLU A 419 -1.76 24.79 13.35
N PRO A 420 -0.43 24.90 13.52
CA PRO A 420 0.49 24.86 12.39
C PRO A 420 0.60 23.43 11.83
N SER A 421 0.50 23.28 10.50
CA SER A 421 0.76 22.00 9.82
C SER A 421 2.22 21.88 9.36
N PRO A 422 2.97 20.85 9.77
CA PRO A 422 4.37 20.62 9.35
C PRO A 422 4.52 20.41 7.84
N LEU A 423 3.50 19.81 7.20
CA LEU A 423 3.40 19.64 5.75
C LEU A 423 2.09 20.27 5.26
N LYS A 424 2.13 21.00 4.13
CA LYS A 424 0.94 21.66 3.58
C LYS A 424 0.63 21.13 2.18
N MET A 425 -0.63 20.81 1.91
CA MET A 425 -1.13 20.63 0.55
C MET A 425 -0.85 21.89 -0.28
N TRP A 426 -0.37 21.71 -1.50
CA TRP A 426 -0.11 22.84 -2.40
C TRP A 426 -1.43 23.50 -2.80
N ALA A 427 -1.46 24.84 -2.84
CA ALA A 427 -2.63 25.64 -3.22
C ALA A 427 -3.97 25.17 -2.57
N PHE A 428 -3.93 24.81 -1.28
CA PHE A 428 -5.12 24.41 -0.54
C PHE A 428 -6.18 25.54 -0.52
N PRO A 429 -7.48 25.25 -0.74
CA PRO A 429 -8.10 23.93 -0.94
C PRO A 429 -8.27 23.50 -2.41
N TRP A 430 -7.83 24.31 -3.38
CA TRP A 430 -8.13 24.13 -4.80
C TRP A 430 -7.60 22.81 -5.37
N LEU A 431 -6.36 22.42 -5.03
CA LEU A 431 -5.83 21.14 -5.52
C LEU A 431 -6.50 19.92 -4.88
N SER A 432 -6.97 20.01 -3.64
CA SER A 432 -7.75 18.93 -3.02
C SER A 432 -9.10 18.76 -3.72
N TYR A 433 -9.75 19.87 -4.09
CA TYR A 433 -10.99 19.83 -4.89
C TYR A 433 -10.76 19.34 -6.32
N PHE A 434 -9.67 19.77 -6.95
CA PHE A 434 -9.28 19.26 -8.26
C PHE A 434 -9.05 17.74 -8.23
N ALA A 435 -8.36 17.22 -7.21
CA ALA A 435 -8.17 15.78 -7.04
C ALA A 435 -9.49 15.03 -6.86
N LEU A 436 -10.43 15.57 -6.08
CA LEU A 436 -11.77 14.98 -5.94
C LEU A 436 -12.57 15.02 -7.25
N ALA A 437 -12.49 16.12 -8.00
CA ALA A 437 -13.12 16.23 -9.31
C ALA A 437 -12.54 15.25 -10.32
N LEU A 438 -11.22 15.09 -10.32
CA LEU A 438 -10.52 14.10 -11.14
C LEU A 438 -11.01 12.69 -10.81
N LEU A 439 -10.98 12.33 -9.52
CA LEU A 439 -11.47 11.03 -9.03
C LEU A 439 -12.94 10.78 -9.41
N ALA A 440 -13.80 11.79 -9.26
CA ALA A 440 -15.20 11.70 -9.67
C ALA A 440 -15.33 11.48 -11.18
N ALA A 441 -14.52 12.16 -12.00
CA ALA A 441 -14.48 11.94 -13.44
C ALA A 441 -14.06 10.50 -13.80
N ILE A 442 -13.07 9.92 -13.10
CA ILE A 442 -12.66 8.52 -13.27
C ILE A 442 -13.84 7.58 -13.02
N VAL A 443 -14.56 7.79 -11.90
CA VAL A 443 -15.72 6.96 -11.54
C VAL A 443 -16.84 7.12 -12.57
N VAL A 444 -17.16 8.34 -12.99
CA VAL A 444 -18.21 8.59 -13.99
C VAL A 444 -17.86 7.94 -15.33
N LEU A 445 -16.64 8.13 -15.83
CA LEU A 445 -16.19 7.50 -17.07
C LEU A 445 -16.22 5.97 -16.97
N GLY A 446 -15.80 5.41 -15.85
CA GLY A 446 -15.89 3.98 -15.59
C GLY A 446 -17.32 3.44 -15.50
N LEU A 447 -18.27 4.20 -14.95
CA LEU A 447 -19.68 3.81 -14.96
C LEU A 447 -20.29 3.82 -16.37
N LEU A 448 -19.77 4.64 -17.29
CA LEU A 448 -20.22 4.66 -18.68
C LEU A 448 -19.74 3.43 -19.45
N ASP A 449 -18.55 2.91 -19.15
CA ASP A 449 -17.98 1.73 -19.81
C ASP A 449 -18.61 0.42 -19.30
N PRO A 450 -19.26 -0.39 -20.17
CA PRO A 450 -19.86 -1.66 -19.78
C PRO A 450 -18.90 -2.66 -19.12
N SER A 451 -17.62 -2.64 -19.49
CA SER A 451 -16.62 -3.62 -19.03
C SER A 451 -16.26 -3.46 -17.56
N VAL A 452 -16.25 -2.22 -17.05
CA VAL A 452 -15.87 -1.90 -15.67
C VAL A 452 -17.04 -1.37 -14.82
N ARG A 453 -18.20 -1.08 -15.43
CA ARG A 453 -19.42 -0.66 -14.70
C ARG A 453 -19.80 -1.62 -13.58
N ILE A 454 -19.79 -2.93 -13.86
CA ILE A 454 -20.13 -3.95 -12.86
C ILE A 454 -19.16 -3.88 -11.68
N GLN A 455 -17.87 -3.65 -11.95
CA GLN A 455 -16.86 -3.50 -10.90
C GLN A 455 -17.17 -2.31 -9.98
N PHE A 456 -17.51 -1.14 -10.53
CA PHE A 456 -17.85 0.04 -9.72
C PHE A 456 -19.10 -0.20 -8.86
N ILE A 457 -20.13 -0.84 -9.42
CA ILE A 457 -21.36 -1.19 -8.68
C ILE A 457 -21.03 -2.19 -7.56
N ALA A 458 -20.24 -3.23 -7.86
CA ALA A 458 -19.82 -4.23 -6.87
C ALA A 458 -19.01 -3.59 -5.75
N THR A 459 -18.09 -2.68 -6.07
CA THR A 459 -17.29 -1.93 -5.10
C THR A 459 -18.18 -1.02 -4.24
N PHE A 460 -19.17 -0.33 -4.83
CA PHE A 460 -20.13 0.46 -4.06
C PHE A 460 -20.91 -0.41 -3.08
N VAL A 461 -21.43 -1.56 -3.52
CA VAL A 461 -22.13 -2.52 -2.66
C VAL A 461 -21.21 -3.01 -1.54
N LEU A 462 -19.98 -3.40 -1.85
CA LEU A 462 -18.99 -3.83 -0.86
C LEU A 462 -18.75 -2.76 0.21
N VAL A 463 -18.55 -1.50 -0.21
CA VAL A 463 -18.37 -0.37 0.71
C VAL A 463 -19.60 -0.18 1.61
N CYS A 464 -20.81 -0.24 1.04
CA CYS A 464 -22.05 -0.15 1.80
C CYS A 464 -22.20 -1.30 2.81
N LEU A 465 -21.87 -2.53 2.42
CA LEU A 465 -21.93 -3.70 3.30
C LEU A 465 -20.93 -3.60 4.44
N ILE A 466 -19.67 -3.21 4.16
CA ILE A 466 -18.66 -2.99 5.18
C ILE A 466 -19.09 -1.87 6.14
N ALA A 467 -19.58 -0.76 5.61
CA ALA A 467 -20.06 0.37 6.43
C ALA A 467 -21.25 -0.02 7.31
N LEU A 468 -22.20 -0.80 6.77
CA LEU A 468 -23.34 -1.32 7.51
C LEU A 468 -22.90 -2.28 8.62
N ALA A 469 -22.02 -3.23 8.33
CA ALA A 469 -21.47 -4.15 9.32
C ALA A 469 -20.75 -3.38 10.45
N CYS A 470 -19.92 -2.39 10.11
CA CYS A 470 -19.25 -1.54 11.10
C CYS A 470 -20.25 -0.76 11.96
N LYS A 471 -21.35 -0.26 11.38
CA LYS A 471 -22.40 0.47 12.10
C LYS A 471 -23.17 -0.44 13.07
N LEU A 472 -23.44 -1.68 12.67
CA LEU A 472 -24.13 -2.66 13.51
C LEU A 472 -23.26 -3.08 14.70
N LEU A 473 -21.95 -3.24 14.49
CA LEU A 473 -20.99 -3.55 15.57
C LEU A 473 -20.90 -2.43 16.62
N ILE A 474 -20.94 -1.15 16.21
CA ILE A 474 -20.99 0.00 17.15
C ILE A 474 -22.19 -0.10 18.08
N ARG A 475 -23.38 -0.36 17.52
CA ARG A 475 -24.61 -0.48 18.31
C ARG A 475 -24.54 -1.62 19.33
N GLY A 476 -23.84 -2.71 19.00
CA GLY A 476 -23.59 -3.82 19.91
C GLY A 476 -22.70 -3.45 21.09
N ASP A 477 -21.61 -2.71 20.82
CA ASP A 477 -20.68 -2.24 21.85
C ASP A 477 -21.33 -1.21 22.79
N ASP A 478 -22.07 -0.24 22.25
CA ASP A 478 -22.79 0.78 23.03
C ASP A 478 -23.89 0.13 23.90
N ALA A 479 -24.63 -0.84 23.35
CA ALA A 479 -25.64 -1.58 24.09
C ALA A 479 -25.04 -2.46 25.20
N ALA A 480 -23.88 -3.08 24.95
CA ALA A 480 -23.17 -3.87 25.94
C ALA A 480 -22.60 -3.00 27.07
N ALA A 481 -22.00 -1.84 26.75
CA ALA A 481 -21.51 -0.87 27.72
C ALA A 481 -22.63 -0.33 28.61
N THR A 482 -23.81 -0.03 28.03
CA THR A 482 -24.99 0.45 28.77
C THR A 482 -25.54 -0.62 29.73
N ARG A 483 -25.53 -1.90 29.34
CA ARG A 483 -25.92 -3.03 30.21
C ARG A 483 -24.92 -3.31 31.34
N SER A 484 -23.64 -3.06 31.13
CA SER A 484 -22.62 -3.20 32.19
C SER A 484 -22.60 -2.02 33.17
N ALA A 485 -23.17 -0.88 32.79
CA ALA A 485 -23.23 0.33 33.61
C ALA A 485 -24.53 0.45 34.44
N THR A 486 -25.48 -0.48 34.28
CA THR A 486 -26.67 -0.56 35.13
C THR A 486 -26.28 -1.32 36.40
N PRO A 487 -26.27 -0.68 37.60
CA PRO A 487 -26.07 -1.41 38.85
C PRO A 487 -27.20 -2.44 39.00
N ALA A 488 -26.89 -3.63 39.49
CA ALA A 488 -27.89 -4.60 39.90
C ALA A 488 -28.66 -4.04 41.12
N GLU A 489 -29.69 -3.24 40.86
CA GLU A 489 -30.79 -3.01 41.80
C GLU A 489 -31.74 -4.20 41.70
N ASP A 490 -31.45 -5.27 42.45
CA ASP A 490 -32.44 -5.99 43.27
C ASP A 490 -31.78 -7.21 43.91
N ASP A 491 -31.45 -7.09 45.20
CA ASP A 491 -31.62 -8.20 46.14
C ASP A 491 -31.64 -7.64 47.59
N ALA A 492 -32.61 -6.77 47.85
CA ALA A 492 -32.98 -6.39 49.22
C ALA A 492 -34.21 -7.21 49.65
N ALA A 493 -34.02 -8.52 49.85
CA ALA A 493 -34.99 -9.33 50.58
C ALA A 493 -34.96 -8.94 52.08
N PRO A 494 -36.09 -8.58 52.71
CA PRO A 494 -36.13 -8.30 54.14
C PRO A 494 -36.03 -9.62 54.91
N ARG A 495 -34.98 -9.74 55.73
CA ARG A 495 -34.86 -10.82 56.72
C ARG A 495 -35.92 -10.59 57.81
N LEU A 496 -36.85 -11.53 57.96
CA LEU A 496 -37.64 -11.76 59.17
C LEU A 496 -37.00 -12.88 59.99
#